data_AF-A0A2E6LVP8-F1
#
_entry.id   AF-A0A2E6LVP8-F1
#
_cell.length_a   1.000
_cell.length_b   1.000
_cell.length_c   1.000
_cell.angle_alpha   90.00
_cell.angle_beta   90.00
_cell.angle_gamma   90.00
#
_symmetry.space_group_name_H-M   'P 1'
#
loop_
_entity.id
_entity.type
_entity.pdbx_description
1 polymer ?
#
loop_
_entity_poly.entity_id
_entity_poly.type
_entity_poly.pdbx_seq_one_letter_code
_entity_poly.pdbx_strand_id
1 'polypeptide(L)'
;MEIDEMDFSHKKHQPKSAQIRKTDSRFQDADNPEITPLDMTQLQLLVLQKLQTSLDVEELLNMFKDSLHELTGVTQVTFNPAFTQHTTDNKITTSHIQQLKLFTREHYLGQLNIEFEEEPSEKALKINEEAAKLVAFPLQNALEYQQALLCSEQDTLTGIKNRNAMDSALEKACDASKRYNTDLSILMIDIDHFKKVNDTYGHLTGDKILQRLTAVLKQSCRLADEAFRFGGEEFLMLLQNTAQDGALEMAERIRKSIEINDFGGVLEEKDLPLTVSIGVAQRDLNDDIQQLIEKADQSLYFAKRHGRNQSIVYSEEIKNDSPSS
;
A
#
# COMPACT_ATOMS: atom_id res chain seq x y z
N MET A 1 61.09 41.84 23.80
CA MET A 1 60.42 42.04 22.50
C MET A 1 60.14 40.66 21.96
N GLU A 2 59.14 40.01 22.52
CA GLU A 2 57.72 40.12 22.11
C GLU A 2 57.51 39.43 20.76
N ILE A 3 56.87 38.26 20.82
CA ILE A 3 55.92 37.86 19.80
C ILE A 3 54.68 37.42 20.56
N ASP A 4 53.62 38.19 20.34
CA ASP A 4 52.30 38.15 20.95
C ASP A 4 51.46 36.95 20.50
N GLU A 5 50.50 36.62 21.37
CA GLU A 5 49.39 35.69 21.19
C GLU A 5 48.31 36.22 20.22
N MET A 6 47.58 35.30 19.58
CA MET A 6 46.10 35.27 19.36
C MET A 6 45.79 34.27 18.24
N ASP A 7 45.36 33.05 18.57
CA ASP A 7 43.95 32.62 18.75
C ASP A 7 43.15 32.50 17.45
N PHE A 8 42.92 31.25 17.01
CA PHE A 8 41.74 30.87 16.25
C PHE A 8 41.32 29.45 16.68
N SER A 9 40.36 29.43 17.59
CA SER A 9 39.57 28.26 17.97
C SER A 9 38.74 27.73 16.77
N HIS A 10 38.89 26.44 16.48
CA HIS A 10 37.95 25.67 15.66
C HIS A 10 37.33 24.55 16.51
N LYS A 11 36.12 24.80 16.99
CA LYS A 11 35.23 23.81 17.59
C LYS A 11 34.86 22.75 16.53
N LYS A 12 35.40 21.55 16.63
CA LYS A 12 34.78 20.35 16.04
C LYS A 12 33.77 19.79 17.04
N HIS A 13 32.48 19.96 16.77
CA HIS A 13 31.42 19.20 17.41
C HIS A 13 31.51 17.73 16.95
N GLN A 14 31.90 16.84 17.86
CA GLN A 14 31.63 15.40 17.75
C GLN A 14 30.23 15.13 18.30
N PRO A 15 29.39 14.32 17.63
CA PRO A 15 28.12 13.88 18.21
C PRO A 15 28.39 12.93 19.38
N LYS A 16 27.74 13.19 20.51
CA LYS A 16 27.75 12.32 21.70
C LYS A 16 27.05 11.01 21.37
N SER A 17 27.77 9.91 21.49
CA SER A 17 27.27 8.54 21.36
C SER A 17 26.28 8.20 22.47
N ALA A 18 25.14 7.62 22.10
CA ALA A 18 24.16 7.04 23.01
C ALA A 18 24.82 5.89 23.80
N GLN A 19 24.72 5.93 25.13
CA GLN A 19 25.24 4.89 26.01
C GLN A 19 24.26 3.73 26.06
N ILE A 20 24.66 2.58 25.49
CA ILE A 20 24.02 1.28 25.72
C ILE A 20 24.54 0.77 27.06
N ARG A 21 23.72 0.81 28.13
CA ARG A 21 24.11 0.25 29.43
C ARG A 21 23.89 -1.26 29.47
N LYS A 22 24.97 -1.99 29.78
CA LYS A 22 24.94 -3.29 30.47
C LYS A 22 25.33 -3.01 31.93
N THR A 23 24.50 -3.35 32.91
CA THR A 23 24.84 -3.09 34.33
C THR A 23 24.54 -4.28 35.24
N ASP A 24 25.58 -4.66 35.97
CA ASP A 24 25.60 -5.51 37.15
C ASP A 24 25.31 -4.69 38.42
N SER A 25 24.56 -5.34 39.30
CA SER A 25 24.14 -5.17 40.71
C SER A 25 24.52 -3.97 41.63
N ARG A 26 23.55 -3.72 42.52
CA ARG A 26 23.54 -3.17 43.92
C ARG A 26 23.40 -1.66 44.09
N PHE A 27 22.22 -1.21 44.55
CA PHE A 27 22.00 -0.45 45.79
C PHE A 27 20.50 -0.33 46.15
N GLN A 28 20.19 -0.84 47.35
CA GLN A 28 19.17 -0.51 48.36
C GLN A 28 17.76 0.01 47.98
N ASP A 29 16.79 -0.83 48.37
CA ASP A 29 15.35 -0.63 48.46
C ASP A 29 14.95 0.47 49.47
N ALA A 30 14.04 1.36 49.05
CA ALA A 30 13.05 1.99 49.92
C ALA A 30 11.86 2.48 49.07
N ASP A 31 10.66 2.02 49.45
CA ASP A 31 9.33 2.46 49.00
C ASP A 31 9.00 2.37 47.50
N ASN A 32 8.71 1.16 47.02
CA ASN A 32 7.96 0.98 45.78
C ASN A 32 6.94 -0.15 45.99
N PRO A 33 5.61 0.08 45.88
CA PRO A 33 4.66 -1.00 46.04
C PRO A 33 4.96 -2.06 44.98
N GLU A 34 5.33 -3.26 45.42
CA GLU A 34 5.49 -4.42 44.54
C GLU A 34 4.18 -4.58 43.77
N ILE A 35 4.23 -4.56 42.43
CA ILE A 35 3.04 -4.87 41.64
C ILE A 35 2.73 -6.33 41.94
N THR A 36 1.57 -6.58 42.52
CA THR A 36 1.25 -7.93 42.94
C THR A 36 1.01 -8.79 41.70
N PRO A 37 1.26 -10.12 41.75
CA PRO A 37 0.90 -11.03 40.67
C PRO A 37 -0.58 -10.92 40.26
N LEU A 38 -1.45 -10.52 41.18
CA LEU A 38 -2.88 -10.28 40.93
C LEU A 38 -3.11 -9.03 40.06
N ASP A 39 -2.39 -7.94 40.32
CA ASP A 39 -2.45 -6.70 39.51
C ASP A 39 -1.94 -6.94 38.09
N MET A 40 -0.86 -7.71 37.92
CA MET A 40 -0.36 -8.11 36.60
C MET A 40 -1.34 -9.01 35.85
N THR A 41 -2.02 -9.92 36.54
CA THR A 41 -3.02 -10.81 35.91
C THR A 41 -4.25 -10.03 35.45
N GLN A 42 -4.71 -9.06 36.24
CA GLN A 42 -5.83 -8.18 35.88
C GLN A 42 -5.47 -7.27 34.70
N LEU A 43 -4.25 -6.71 34.69
CA LEU A 43 -3.73 -5.95 33.57
C LEU A 43 -3.66 -6.80 32.30
N GLN A 44 -3.11 -8.02 32.39
CA GLN A 44 -3.04 -8.95 31.27
C GLN A 44 -4.44 -9.25 30.70
N LEU A 45 -5.42 -9.50 31.55
CA LEU A 45 -6.79 -9.78 31.13
C LEU A 45 -7.43 -8.56 30.45
N LEU A 46 -7.27 -7.37 31.01
CA LEU A 46 -7.82 -6.12 30.45
C LEU A 46 -7.20 -5.79 29.09
N VAL A 47 -5.87 -5.92 28.99
CA VAL A 47 -5.13 -5.71 27.74
C VAL A 47 -5.58 -6.71 26.68
N LEU A 48 -5.67 -8.00 27.01
CA LEU A 48 -6.12 -9.02 26.07
C LEU A 48 -7.58 -8.81 25.62
N GLN A 49 -8.47 -8.41 26.52
CA GLN A 49 -9.86 -8.12 26.17
C GLN A 49 -9.99 -6.93 25.21
N LYS A 50 -9.23 -5.85 25.44
CA LYS A 50 -9.23 -4.68 24.56
C LYS A 50 -8.56 -4.96 23.22
N LEU A 51 -7.43 -5.66 23.22
CA LEU A 51 -6.69 -5.94 22.00
C LEU A 51 -7.38 -6.97 21.09
N GLN A 52 -8.36 -7.72 21.58
CA GLN A 52 -9.14 -8.64 20.73
C GLN A 52 -10.27 -7.94 19.95
N THR A 53 -10.55 -6.65 20.18
CA THR A 53 -11.70 -5.97 19.55
C THR A 53 -11.40 -5.29 18.23
N SER A 54 -10.13 -5.21 17.82
CA SER A 54 -9.71 -4.56 16.57
C SER A 54 -8.74 -5.40 15.77
N LEU A 55 -8.79 -5.25 14.44
CA LEU A 55 -7.82 -5.75 13.47
C LEU A 55 -7.04 -4.62 12.81
N ASP A 56 -7.22 -3.38 13.28
CA ASP A 56 -6.44 -2.22 12.85
C ASP A 56 -5.16 -2.11 13.68
N VAL A 57 -4.01 -2.06 13.00
CA VAL A 57 -2.69 -2.03 13.66
C VAL A 57 -2.51 -0.77 14.50
N GLU A 58 -2.93 0.39 14.01
CA GLU A 58 -2.75 1.67 14.70
C GLU A 58 -3.65 1.72 15.94
N GLU A 59 -4.89 1.27 15.82
CA GLU A 59 -5.83 1.19 16.95
C GLU A 59 -5.31 0.23 18.03
N LEU A 60 -4.78 -0.94 17.64
CA LEU A 60 -4.17 -1.89 18.58
C LEU A 60 -2.97 -1.30 19.33
N LEU A 61 -2.07 -0.61 18.63
CA LEU A 61 -0.89 0.02 19.25
C LEU A 61 -1.31 1.14 20.21
N ASN A 62 -2.33 1.92 19.86
CA ASN A 62 -2.88 2.97 20.72
C ASN A 62 -3.53 2.38 21.99
N MET A 63 -4.36 1.33 21.86
CA MET A 63 -4.95 0.65 23.01
C MET A 63 -3.89 0.03 23.93
N PHE A 64 -2.82 -0.54 23.34
CA PHE A 64 -1.69 -1.09 24.09
C PHE A 64 -0.94 0.01 24.86
N LYS A 65 -0.62 1.12 24.18
CA LYS A 65 0.01 2.30 24.77
C LYS A 65 -0.80 2.85 25.95
N ASP A 66 -2.10 3.05 25.78
CA ASP A 66 -2.97 3.59 26.83
C ASP A 66 -3.07 2.65 28.04
N SER A 67 -2.98 1.34 27.82
CA SER A 67 -2.99 0.35 28.91
C SER A 67 -1.68 0.33 29.72
N LEU A 68 -0.59 0.83 29.15
CA LEU A 68 0.72 0.90 29.80
C LEU A 68 1.05 2.28 30.37
N HIS A 69 0.48 3.34 29.82
CA HIS A 69 0.79 4.73 30.15
C HIS A 69 0.81 4.99 31.68
N GLU A 70 -0.24 4.57 32.40
CA GLU A 70 -0.34 4.81 33.85
C GLU A 70 0.70 4.03 34.69
N LEU A 71 1.21 2.91 34.18
CA LEU A 71 2.12 2.02 34.90
C LEU A 71 3.59 2.25 34.57
N THR A 72 3.88 2.65 33.34
CA THR A 72 5.24 2.71 32.82
C THR A 72 5.63 4.06 32.25
N GLY A 73 4.69 5.02 32.14
CA GLY A 73 4.95 6.37 31.63
C GLY A 73 5.15 6.42 30.11
N VAL A 74 4.65 5.41 29.39
CA VAL A 74 4.79 5.31 27.93
C VAL A 74 3.98 6.40 27.23
N THR A 75 4.64 7.15 26.35
CA THR A 75 4.02 8.25 25.60
C THR A 75 3.59 7.82 24.21
N GLN A 76 4.36 6.95 23.56
CA GLN A 76 4.07 6.44 22.23
C GLN A 76 4.52 5.00 22.05
N VAL A 77 3.77 4.24 21.24
CA VAL A 77 4.17 2.91 20.79
C VAL A 77 4.08 2.86 19.28
N THR A 78 5.14 2.39 18.63
CA THR A 78 5.18 2.16 17.18
C THR A 78 5.68 0.76 16.88
N PHE A 79 5.32 0.24 15.72
CA PHE A 79 5.75 -1.08 15.28
C PHE A 79 6.31 -1.03 13.87
N ASN A 80 7.51 -1.60 13.70
CA ASN A 80 8.18 -1.75 12.43
C ASN A 80 8.15 -3.23 12.03
N PRO A 81 7.29 -3.64 11.08
CA PRO A 81 7.21 -5.03 10.64
C PRO A 81 8.54 -5.55 10.05
N ALA A 82 8.78 -6.85 10.18
CA ALA A 82 10.01 -7.49 9.68
C ALA A 82 10.20 -7.37 8.16
N PHE A 83 9.12 -7.11 7.41
CA PHE A 83 9.13 -6.99 5.94
C PHE A 83 9.31 -5.56 5.41
N THR A 84 9.24 -4.53 6.25
CA THR A 84 9.45 -3.14 5.83
C THR A 84 10.93 -2.77 5.89
N GLN A 85 11.57 -2.52 4.74
CA GLN A 85 12.95 -1.99 4.65
C GLN A 85 13.03 -0.46 4.85
N HIS A 86 11.89 0.22 5.00
CA HIS A 86 11.86 1.65 5.27
C HIS A 86 11.68 1.89 6.77
N THR A 87 12.80 2.17 7.45
CA THR A 87 12.77 2.95 8.69
C THR A 87 12.13 4.29 8.39
N THR A 88 10.91 4.51 8.87
CA THR A 88 10.33 5.84 8.96
C THR A 88 11.29 6.70 9.80
N ASP A 89 11.90 7.69 9.16
CA ASP A 89 12.67 8.75 9.80
C ASP A 89 11.70 9.61 10.63
N ASN A 90 11.29 9.09 11.79
CA ASN A 90 10.70 9.94 12.82
C ASN A 90 11.82 10.81 13.37
N LYS A 91 11.69 12.12 13.12
CA LYS A 91 12.55 13.17 13.66
C LYS A 91 12.78 12.89 15.15
N ILE A 92 14.03 12.64 15.48
CA ILE A 92 14.53 12.40 16.83
C ILE A 92 14.31 13.70 17.64
N THR A 93 13.20 13.77 18.36
CA THR A 93 13.13 14.51 19.62
C THR A 93 13.87 13.70 20.69
N THR A 94 14.30 14.36 21.77
CA THR A 94 15.11 13.79 22.87
C THR A 94 14.31 12.80 23.72
N SER A 95 13.77 11.76 23.10
CA SER A 95 12.93 10.76 23.75
C SER A 95 13.72 9.49 24.06
N HIS A 96 13.44 8.92 25.22
CA HIS A 96 13.98 7.62 25.61
C HIS A 96 13.17 6.55 24.88
N ILE A 97 13.82 5.57 24.24
CA ILE A 97 13.14 4.53 23.46
C ILE A 97 13.60 3.14 23.92
N GLN A 98 12.64 2.30 24.30
CA GLN A 98 12.83 0.88 24.51
C GLN A 98 12.46 0.11 23.24
N GLN A 99 13.42 -0.65 22.71
CA GLN A 99 13.25 -1.45 21.51
C GLN A 99 13.08 -2.93 21.87
N LEU A 100 11.89 -3.48 21.60
CA LEU A 100 11.55 -4.89 21.87
C LEU A 100 11.31 -5.66 20.56
N LYS A 101 12.01 -6.77 20.38
CA LYS A 101 11.77 -7.68 19.25
C LYS A 101 10.53 -8.51 19.55
N LEU A 102 9.54 -8.44 18.67
CA LEU A 102 8.31 -9.21 18.80
C LEU A 102 8.44 -10.53 18.03
N PHE A 103 8.13 -11.62 18.73
CA PHE A 103 8.08 -12.96 18.19
C PHE A 103 6.72 -13.59 18.52
N THR A 104 6.20 -14.37 17.59
CA THR A 104 5.19 -15.40 17.89
C THR A 104 5.86 -16.77 17.86
N ARG A 105 5.10 -17.86 18.06
CA ARG A 105 5.62 -19.22 18.37
C ARG A 105 6.87 -19.66 17.57
N GLU A 106 7.01 -19.26 16.31
CA GLU A 106 8.20 -19.55 15.47
C GLU A 106 8.61 -18.37 14.55
N HIS A 107 7.96 -17.20 14.62
CA HIS A 107 8.14 -16.13 13.62
C HIS A 107 8.51 -14.79 14.27
N TYR A 108 9.54 -14.15 13.74
CA TYR A 108 9.86 -12.76 14.06
C TYR A 108 8.87 -11.84 13.35
N LEU A 109 8.06 -11.10 14.11
CA LEU A 109 7.07 -10.18 13.56
C LEU A 109 7.68 -8.84 13.16
N GLY A 110 8.63 -8.35 13.95
CA GLY A 110 9.18 -7.00 13.79
C GLY A 110 9.66 -6.39 15.10
N GLN A 111 9.94 -5.09 15.05
CA GLN A 111 10.48 -4.31 16.14
C GLN A 111 9.38 -3.40 16.72
N LEU A 112 9.03 -3.61 17.98
CA LEU A 112 8.19 -2.71 18.75
C LEU A 112 9.07 -1.63 19.40
N ASN A 113 8.72 -0.37 19.19
CA ASN A 113 9.39 0.76 19.83
C ASN A 113 8.42 1.40 20.81
N ILE A 114 8.87 1.53 22.05
CA ILE A 114 8.12 2.14 23.14
C ILE A 114 8.87 3.39 23.55
N GLU A 115 8.22 4.54 23.46
CA GLU A 115 8.80 5.86 23.68
C GLU A 115 8.36 6.46 25.01
N PHE A 116 9.25 7.22 25.63
CA PHE A 116 9.05 7.91 26.90
C PHE A 116 9.60 9.34 26.81
N GLU A 117 8.96 10.25 27.54
CA GLU A 117 9.45 11.63 27.73
C GLU A 117 10.64 11.69 28.70
N GLU A 118 10.64 10.84 29.72
CA GLU A 118 11.69 10.75 30.74
C GLU A 118 12.36 9.36 30.73
N GLU A 119 13.50 9.23 31.41
CA GLU A 119 14.23 7.96 31.48
C GLU A 119 13.39 6.90 32.23
N PRO A 120 13.01 5.78 31.59
CA PRO A 120 12.14 4.79 32.21
C PRO A 120 12.86 4.01 33.30
N SER A 121 12.15 3.70 34.38
CA SER A 121 12.67 2.84 35.45
C SER A 121 12.89 1.40 34.98
N GLU A 122 13.79 0.65 35.63
CA GLU A 122 13.97 -0.78 35.33
C GLU A 122 12.67 -1.59 35.50
N LYS A 123 11.81 -1.18 36.43
CA LYS A 123 10.49 -1.79 36.64
C LYS A 123 9.59 -1.57 35.42
N ALA A 124 9.55 -0.34 34.89
CA ALA A 124 8.81 -0.01 33.68
C ALA A 124 9.29 -0.82 32.47
N LEU A 125 10.62 -0.92 32.29
CA LEU A 125 11.22 -1.72 31.21
C LEU A 125 10.78 -3.20 31.26
N LYS A 126 10.76 -3.80 32.46
CA LYS A 126 10.31 -5.19 32.66
C LYS A 126 8.82 -5.38 32.40
N ILE A 127 7.97 -4.45 32.87
CA ILE A 127 6.52 -4.50 32.63
C ILE A 127 6.24 -4.46 31.12
N ASN A 128 6.91 -3.57 30.40
CA ASN A 128 6.76 -3.44 28.96
C ASN A 128 7.23 -4.71 28.22
N GLU A 129 8.32 -5.34 28.66
CA GLU A 129 8.80 -6.59 28.07
C GLU A 129 7.79 -7.73 28.24
N GLU A 130 7.16 -7.85 29.40
CA GLU A 130 6.11 -8.84 29.64
C GLU A 130 4.82 -8.51 28.88
N ALA A 131 4.41 -7.24 28.86
CA ALA A 131 3.22 -6.79 28.16
C ALA A 131 3.34 -6.92 26.64
N ALA A 132 4.54 -6.75 26.08
CA ALA A 132 4.80 -6.88 24.65
C ALA A 132 4.42 -8.28 24.11
N LYS A 133 4.51 -9.32 24.95
CA LYS A 133 4.07 -10.68 24.60
C LYS A 133 2.57 -10.77 24.37
N LEU A 134 1.77 -9.88 25.00
CA LEU A 134 0.32 -9.85 24.88
C LEU A 134 -0.14 -9.24 23.55
N VAL A 135 0.58 -8.24 23.03
CA VAL A 135 0.24 -7.57 21.76
C VAL A 135 0.71 -8.37 20.54
N ALA A 136 1.67 -9.29 20.71
CA ALA A 136 2.25 -10.06 19.61
C ALA A 136 1.19 -10.81 18.77
N PHE A 137 0.26 -11.54 19.38
CA PHE A 137 -0.77 -12.30 18.64
C PHE A 137 -1.85 -11.40 18.02
N PRO A 138 -2.47 -10.43 18.73
CA PRO A 138 -3.39 -9.49 18.10
C PRO A 138 -2.77 -8.76 16.90
N LEU A 139 -1.51 -8.33 17.04
CA LEU A 139 -0.79 -7.67 15.97
C LEU A 139 -0.50 -8.62 14.80
N GLN A 140 -0.12 -9.88 15.06
CA GLN A 140 0.00 -10.90 14.02
C GLN A 140 -1.32 -11.07 13.26
N ASN A 141 -2.44 -11.21 13.97
CA ASN A 141 -3.76 -11.38 13.34
C ASN A 141 -4.13 -10.16 12.48
N ALA A 142 -3.87 -8.94 12.95
CA ALA A 142 -4.09 -7.71 12.19
C ALA A 142 -3.23 -7.66 10.93
N LEU A 143 -1.94 -8.01 11.03
CA LEU A 143 -1.03 -8.06 9.88
C LEU A 143 -1.43 -9.14 8.86
N GLU A 144 -1.82 -10.33 9.33
CA GLU A 144 -2.31 -11.42 8.49
C GLU A 144 -3.64 -11.04 7.83
N TYR A 145 -4.54 -10.38 8.54
CA TYR A 145 -5.79 -9.86 7.99
C TYR A 145 -5.54 -8.79 6.92
N GLN A 146 -4.64 -7.83 7.17
CA GLN A 146 -4.23 -6.84 6.18
C GLN A 146 -3.59 -7.50 4.95
N GLN A 147 -2.72 -8.50 5.14
CA GLN A 147 -2.15 -9.26 4.02
C GLN A 147 -3.23 -10.04 3.26
N ALA A 148 -4.18 -10.65 3.95
CA ALA A 148 -5.31 -11.35 3.32
C ALA A 148 -6.18 -10.39 2.51
N LEU A 149 -6.44 -9.18 3.01
CA LEU A 149 -7.13 -8.12 2.28
C LEU A 149 -6.33 -7.68 1.05
N LEU A 150 -5.02 -7.42 1.19
CA LEU A 150 -4.16 -7.06 0.06
C LEU A 150 -4.14 -8.16 -1.01
N CYS A 151 -4.02 -9.43 -0.63
CA CYS A 151 -4.11 -10.57 -1.54
C CYS A 151 -5.52 -10.73 -2.14
N SER A 152 -6.55 -10.33 -1.41
CA SER A 152 -7.94 -10.32 -1.89
C SER A 152 -8.24 -9.15 -2.81
N GLU A 153 -7.46 -8.06 -2.76
CA GLU A 153 -7.69 -6.82 -3.52
C GLU A 153 -6.67 -6.59 -4.64
N GLN A 154 -5.56 -7.31 -4.65
CA GLN A 154 -4.53 -7.21 -5.68
C GLN A 154 -4.45 -8.48 -6.53
N ASP A 155 -4.07 -8.30 -7.79
CA ASP A 155 -3.70 -9.40 -8.67
C ASP A 155 -2.25 -9.82 -8.40
N THR A 156 -2.04 -11.10 -8.11
CA THR A 156 -0.74 -11.63 -7.65
C THR A 156 0.35 -11.57 -8.72
N LEU A 157 -0.02 -11.57 -10.00
CA LEU A 157 0.94 -11.52 -11.11
C LEU A 157 1.42 -10.10 -11.41
N THR A 158 0.49 -9.15 -11.42
CA THR A 158 0.71 -7.77 -11.89
C THR A 158 0.89 -6.77 -10.74
N GLY A 159 0.41 -7.08 -9.54
CA GLY A 159 0.46 -6.20 -8.37
C GLY A 159 -0.34 -4.91 -8.52
N ILE A 160 -1.30 -4.85 -9.44
CA ILE A 160 -2.38 -3.84 -9.42
C ILE A 160 -3.62 -4.43 -8.75
N LYS A 161 -4.62 -3.59 -8.54
CA LYS A 161 -5.89 -4.01 -7.95
C LYS A 161 -6.58 -5.04 -8.85
N ASN A 162 -7.30 -5.98 -8.27
CA ASN A 162 -8.06 -6.99 -9.00
C ASN A 162 -9.53 -6.55 -9.18
N ARG A 163 -10.33 -7.42 -9.81
CA ARG A 163 -11.75 -7.18 -10.06
C ARG A 163 -12.58 -6.93 -8.79
N ASN A 164 -12.28 -7.62 -7.68
CA ASN A 164 -13.02 -7.41 -6.42
C ASN A 164 -12.80 -5.99 -5.87
N ALA A 165 -11.56 -5.50 -5.92
CA ALA A 165 -11.23 -4.14 -5.51
C ALA A 165 -11.82 -3.08 -6.46
N MET A 166 -11.97 -3.42 -7.75
CA MET A 166 -12.58 -2.54 -8.75
C MET A 166 -14.03 -2.21 -8.44
N ASP A 167 -14.85 -3.22 -8.09
CA ASP A 167 -16.27 -3.02 -7.82
C ASP A 167 -16.48 -2.00 -6.68
N SER A 168 -15.74 -2.15 -5.58
CA SER A 168 -15.78 -1.21 -4.45
C SER A 168 -15.30 0.20 -4.83
N ALA A 169 -14.27 0.31 -5.67
CA ALA A 169 -13.74 1.59 -6.12
C ALA A 169 -14.72 2.33 -7.06
N LEU A 170 -15.35 1.60 -7.98
CA LEU A 170 -16.35 2.14 -8.91
C LEU A 170 -17.58 2.65 -8.17
N GLU A 171 -18.09 1.92 -7.17
CA GLU A 171 -19.19 2.38 -6.31
C GLU A 171 -18.86 3.71 -5.65
N LYS A 172 -17.73 3.78 -4.95
CA LYS A 172 -17.27 4.99 -4.26
C LYS A 172 -17.09 6.17 -5.22
N ALA A 173 -16.48 5.94 -6.38
CA ALA A 173 -16.24 6.98 -7.37
C ALA A 173 -17.52 7.47 -8.03
N CYS A 174 -18.48 6.57 -8.31
CA CYS A 174 -19.78 6.94 -8.85
C CYS A 174 -20.59 7.78 -7.86
N ASP A 175 -20.58 7.42 -6.57
CA ASP A 175 -21.23 8.19 -5.51
C ASP A 175 -20.60 9.56 -5.34
N ALA A 176 -19.26 9.64 -5.35
CA ALA A 176 -18.53 10.90 -5.29
C ALA A 176 -18.84 11.80 -6.49
N SER A 177 -18.74 11.27 -7.70
CA SER A 177 -19.04 11.98 -8.95
C SER A 177 -20.47 12.53 -8.95
N LYS A 178 -21.45 11.73 -8.51
CA LYS A 178 -22.85 12.16 -8.40
C LYS A 178 -23.05 13.25 -7.36
N ARG A 179 -22.40 13.13 -6.19
CA ARG A 179 -22.50 14.08 -5.08
C ARG A 179 -21.88 15.43 -5.41
N TYR A 180 -20.74 15.43 -6.08
CA TYR A 180 -19.97 16.64 -6.37
C TYR A 180 -20.15 17.15 -7.80
N ASN A 181 -20.95 16.46 -8.62
CA ASN A 181 -21.17 16.76 -10.02
C ASN A 181 -19.86 16.90 -10.81
N THR A 182 -18.98 15.91 -10.64
CA THR A 182 -17.68 15.85 -11.32
C THR A 182 -17.63 14.74 -12.36
N ASP A 183 -16.84 14.95 -13.41
CA ASP A 183 -16.69 13.98 -14.49
C ASP A 183 -16.02 12.70 -13.98
N LEU A 184 -16.48 11.57 -14.50
CA LEU A 184 -15.90 10.26 -14.24
C LEU A 184 -15.80 9.53 -15.56
N SER A 185 -14.62 9.02 -15.90
CA SER A 185 -14.41 8.22 -17.10
C SER A 185 -13.69 6.92 -16.75
N ILE A 186 -13.88 5.91 -17.60
CA ILE A 186 -13.13 4.65 -17.53
C ILE A 186 -12.49 4.32 -18.87
N LEU A 187 -11.37 3.60 -18.79
CA LEU A 187 -10.72 2.99 -19.94
C LEU A 187 -10.81 1.46 -19.79
N MET A 188 -11.31 0.77 -20.80
CA MET A 188 -11.20 -0.69 -20.92
C MET A 188 -10.07 -1.00 -21.91
N ILE A 189 -9.05 -1.72 -21.46
CA ILE A 189 -7.80 -1.93 -22.18
C ILE A 189 -7.59 -3.42 -22.36
N ASP A 190 -7.24 -3.84 -23.57
CA ASP A 190 -6.94 -5.25 -23.86
C ASP A 190 -5.74 -5.39 -24.79
N ILE A 191 -4.93 -6.41 -24.53
CA ILE A 191 -3.74 -6.72 -25.31
C ILE A 191 -4.09 -7.41 -26.61
N ASP A 192 -3.75 -6.73 -27.71
CA ASP A 192 -4.00 -7.25 -29.05
C ASP A 192 -3.22 -8.53 -29.30
N HIS A 193 -3.94 -9.59 -29.71
CA HIS A 193 -3.38 -10.88 -30.07
C HIS A 193 -2.61 -11.60 -28.94
N PHE A 194 -2.93 -11.34 -27.67
CA PHE A 194 -2.22 -11.96 -26.53
C PHE A 194 -2.24 -13.49 -26.54
N LYS A 195 -3.34 -14.12 -26.96
CA LYS A 195 -3.37 -15.57 -27.17
C LYS A 195 -2.29 -16.05 -28.16
N LYS A 196 -2.11 -15.34 -29.29
CA LYS A 196 -1.06 -15.67 -30.28
C LYS A 196 0.33 -15.51 -29.67
N VAL A 197 0.55 -14.50 -28.84
CA VAL A 197 1.80 -14.31 -28.09
C VAL A 197 2.06 -15.50 -27.17
N ASN A 198 1.08 -15.93 -26.38
CA ASN A 198 1.21 -17.10 -25.50
C ASN A 198 1.46 -18.38 -26.28
N ASP A 199 0.75 -18.59 -27.38
CA ASP A 199 0.90 -19.77 -28.24
C ASP A 199 2.29 -19.82 -28.91
N THR A 200 2.89 -18.65 -29.19
CA THR A 200 4.20 -18.55 -29.87
C THR A 200 5.38 -18.59 -28.90
N TYR A 201 5.30 -17.87 -27.77
CA TYR A 201 6.44 -17.65 -26.86
C TYR A 201 6.23 -18.27 -25.46
N GLY A 202 5.11 -18.93 -25.23
CA GLY A 202 4.75 -19.56 -23.96
C GLY A 202 4.22 -18.57 -22.90
N HIS A 203 3.49 -19.13 -21.93
CA HIS A 203 2.82 -18.36 -20.88
C HIS A 203 3.77 -17.51 -20.03
N LEU A 204 5.00 -17.96 -19.77
CA LEU A 204 5.99 -17.18 -19.02
C LEU A 204 6.34 -15.85 -19.71
N THR A 205 6.26 -15.80 -21.04
CA THR A 205 6.48 -14.58 -21.82
C THR A 205 5.26 -13.67 -21.74
N GLY A 206 4.05 -14.25 -21.82
CA GLY A 206 2.81 -13.52 -21.56
C GLY A 206 2.76 -12.87 -20.18
N ASP A 207 3.20 -13.59 -19.15
CA ASP A 207 3.27 -13.09 -17.78
C ASP A 207 4.17 -11.85 -17.67
N LYS A 208 5.36 -11.89 -18.30
CA LYS A 208 6.27 -10.74 -18.36
C LYS A 208 5.66 -9.55 -19.10
N ILE A 209 4.87 -9.81 -20.14
CA ILE A 209 4.16 -8.77 -20.89
C ILE A 209 3.10 -8.11 -20.02
N LEU A 210 2.29 -8.89 -19.29
CA LEU A 210 1.29 -8.37 -18.37
C LEU A 210 1.93 -7.49 -17.27
N GLN A 211 3.05 -7.93 -16.71
CA GLN A 211 3.81 -7.16 -15.72
C GLN A 211 4.33 -5.82 -16.28
N ARG A 212 4.86 -5.83 -17.50
CA ARG A 212 5.37 -4.61 -18.14
C ARG A 212 4.26 -3.66 -18.56
N LEU A 213 3.15 -4.18 -19.10
CA LEU A 213 1.97 -3.38 -19.38
C LEU A 213 1.51 -2.65 -18.11
N THR A 214 1.44 -3.39 -17.01
CA THR A 214 1.06 -2.83 -15.70
C THR A 214 1.99 -1.71 -15.25
N ALA A 215 3.30 -1.81 -15.51
CA ALA A 215 4.23 -0.73 -15.23
C ALA A 215 3.93 0.53 -16.05
N VAL A 216 3.57 0.38 -17.33
CA VAL A 216 3.14 1.51 -18.19
C VAL A 216 1.85 2.15 -17.68
N LEU A 217 0.87 1.34 -17.25
CA LEU A 217 -0.38 1.85 -16.66
C LEU A 217 -0.08 2.64 -15.38
N LYS A 218 0.71 2.09 -14.45
CA LYS A 218 1.09 2.75 -13.20
C LYS A 218 1.83 4.08 -13.43
N GLN A 219 2.71 4.15 -14.43
CA GLN A 219 3.40 5.39 -14.79
C GLN A 219 2.46 6.43 -15.42
N SER A 220 1.35 5.98 -16.02
CA SER A 220 0.36 6.85 -16.64
C SER A 220 -0.68 7.38 -15.64
N CYS A 221 -0.96 6.65 -14.56
CA CYS A 221 -1.90 7.03 -13.51
C CYS A 221 -1.47 8.30 -12.77
N ARG A 222 -2.43 9.20 -12.51
CA ARG A 222 -2.30 10.23 -11.47
C ARG A 222 -2.59 9.61 -10.09
N LEU A 223 -2.31 10.35 -9.02
CA LEU A 223 -2.61 9.91 -7.64
C LEU A 223 -4.08 9.55 -7.40
N ALA A 224 -5.01 10.17 -8.15
CA ALA A 224 -6.44 9.93 -8.04
C ALA A 224 -6.98 8.86 -9.01
N ASP A 225 -6.14 8.38 -9.94
CA ASP A 225 -6.52 7.38 -10.92
C ASP A 225 -6.15 5.99 -10.40
N GLU A 226 -6.98 5.00 -10.73
CA GLU A 226 -6.77 3.62 -10.28
C GLU A 226 -6.77 2.68 -11.47
N ALA A 227 -5.89 1.67 -11.43
CA ALA A 227 -5.78 0.64 -12.46
C ALA A 227 -6.09 -0.73 -11.86
N PHE A 228 -6.87 -1.52 -12.60
CA PHE A 228 -7.39 -2.81 -12.19
C PHE A 228 -7.10 -3.85 -13.27
N ARG A 229 -6.81 -5.08 -12.86
CA ARG A 229 -6.86 -6.25 -13.75
C ARG A 229 -8.30 -6.76 -13.78
N PHE A 230 -8.95 -6.60 -14.93
CA PHE A 230 -10.35 -6.97 -15.13
C PHE A 230 -10.51 -8.45 -15.49
N GLY A 231 -9.58 -8.97 -16.30
CA GLY A 231 -9.57 -10.33 -16.82
C GLY A 231 -8.17 -10.89 -17.03
N GLY A 232 -8.04 -11.92 -17.88
CA GLY A 232 -6.75 -12.56 -18.16
C GLY A 232 -5.74 -11.61 -18.81
N GLU A 233 -6.19 -10.88 -19.83
CA GLU A 233 -5.41 -9.90 -20.62
C GLU A 233 -6.06 -8.51 -20.66
N GLU A 234 -7.10 -8.32 -19.85
CA GLU A 234 -7.97 -7.13 -19.81
C GLU A 234 -7.71 -6.32 -18.55
N PHE A 235 -7.67 -5.00 -18.72
CA PHE A 235 -7.40 -4.02 -17.67
C PHE A 235 -8.44 -2.91 -17.71
N LEU A 236 -8.83 -2.41 -16.55
CA LEU A 236 -9.69 -1.26 -16.42
C LEU A 236 -8.95 -0.13 -15.71
N MET A 237 -9.02 1.09 -16.24
CA MET A 237 -8.58 2.29 -15.53
C MET A 237 -9.75 3.18 -15.16
N LEU A 238 -9.79 3.63 -13.92
CA LEU A 238 -10.77 4.55 -13.36
C LEU A 238 -10.16 5.95 -13.26
N LEU A 239 -10.76 6.91 -13.97
CA LEU A 239 -10.27 8.28 -14.08
C LEU A 239 -11.25 9.25 -13.42
N GLN A 240 -10.96 9.63 -12.19
CA GLN A 240 -11.79 10.57 -11.43
C GLN A 240 -11.55 12.01 -11.89
N ASN A 241 -12.61 12.83 -11.89
CA ASN A 241 -12.59 14.23 -12.32
C ASN A 241 -12.01 14.40 -13.74
N THR A 242 -12.35 13.47 -14.63
CA THR A 242 -11.81 13.42 -15.99
C THR A 242 -12.94 13.25 -16.99
N ALA A 243 -13.13 14.27 -17.84
CA ALA A 243 -14.04 14.22 -18.97
C ALA A 243 -13.48 13.35 -20.12
N GLN A 244 -14.35 13.02 -21.07
CA GLN A 244 -14.07 12.18 -22.23
C GLN A 244 -12.79 12.55 -22.99
N ASP A 245 -12.56 13.84 -23.27
CA ASP A 245 -11.39 14.28 -24.03
C ASP A 245 -10.09 13.98 -23.28
N GLY A 246 -10.06 14.24 -21.97
CA GLY A 246 -8.90 13.93 -21.12
C GLY A 246 -8.70 12.42 -20.95
N ALA A 247 -9.78 11.64 -20.94
CA ALA A 247 -9.72 10.18 -20.92
C ALA A 247 -9.14 9.63 -22.23
N LEU A 248 -9.55 10.18 -23.38
CA LEU A 248 -9.02 9.81 -24.69
C LEU A 248 -7.53 10.17 -24.83
N GLU A 249 -7.12 11.35 -24.36
CA GLU A 249 -5.70 11.73 -24.35
C GLU A 249 -4.86 10.75 -23.53
N MET A 250 -5.37 10.32 -22.37
CA MET A 250 -4.71 9.32 -21.54
C MET A 250 -4.64 7.95 -22.24
N ALA A 251 -5.73 7.52 -22.86
CA ALA A 251 -5.79 6.28 -23.64
C ALA A 251 -4.75 6.29 -24.77
N GLU A 252 -4.70 7.35 -25.58
CA GLU A 252 -3.73 7.47 -26.67
C GLU A 252 -2.29 7.51 -26.18
N ARG A 253 -2.03 8.13 -25.03
CA ARG A 253 -0.71 8.11 -24.41
C ARG A 253 -0.31 6.69 -24.03
N ILE A 254 -1.19 5.95 -23.34
CA ILE A 254 -0.95 4.55 -22.95
C ILE A 254 -0.69 3.69 -24.18
N ARG A 255 -1.57 3.77 -25.19
CA ARG A 255 -1.48 3.03 -26.44
C ARG A 255 -0.14 3.25 -27.14
N LYS A 256 0.25 4.51 -27.35
CA LYS A 256 1.53 4.86 -27.98
C LYS A 256 2.73 4.43 -27.15
N SER A 257 2.65 4.57 -25.83
CA SER A 257 3.70 4.10 -24.92
C SER A 257 3.90 2.59 -25.03
N ILE A 258 2.84 1.80 -25.21
CA ILE A 258 2.92 0.36 -25.40
C ILE A 258 3.47 0.02 -26.80
N GLU A 259 2.93 0.64 -27.84
CA GLU A 259 3.34 0.41 -29.23
C GLU A 259 4.85 0.66 -29.46
N ILE A 260 5.43 1.66 -28.80
CA ILE A 260 6.84 2.05 -28.97
C ILE A 260 7.76 1.30 -27.99
N ASN A 261 7.22 0.71 -26.92
CA ASN A 261 8.03 -0.01 -25.95
C ASN A 261 8.54 -1.30 -26.59
N ASP A 262 9.85 -1.53 -26.52
CA ASP A 262 10.47 -2.76 -27.03
C ASP A 262 10.23 -3.97 -26.10
N PHE A 263 9.51 -3.74 -25.00
CA PHE A 263 9.35 -4.65 -23.87
C PHE A 263 10.68 -5.34 -23.56
N GLY A 264 11.78 -4.58 -23.59
CA GLY A 264 13.15 -5.01 -23.30
C GLY A 264 13.56 -6.28 -24.04
N GLY A 265 13.12 -6.46 -25.29
CA GLY A 265 13.44 -7.62 -26.12
C GLY A 265 12.81 -8.93 -25.62
N VAL A 266 11.73 -8.87 -24.82
CA VAL A 266 11.00 -10.06 -24.38
C VAL A 266 10.45 -10.87 -25.56
N LEU A 267 10.19 -10.19 -26.68
CA LEU A 267 9.89 -10.81 -27.96
C LEU A 267 11.18 -10.86 -28.79
N GLU A 268 11.65 -12.08 -29.09
CA GLU A 268 12.88 -12.30 -29.88
C GLU A 268 12.70 -11.94 -31.37
N GLU A 269 11.46 -12.05 -31.88
CA GLU A 269 11.12 -11.68 -33.25
C GLU A 269 10.52 -10.28 -33.32
N LYS A 270 11.03 -9.44 -34.24
CA LYS A 270 10.51 -8.09 -34.49
C LYS A 270 9.16 -8.05 -35.22
N ASP A 271 8.60 -9.20 -35.60
CA ASP A 271 7.46 -9.30 -36.52
C ASP A 271 6.10 -9.38 -35.83
N LEU A 272 6.05 -9.41 -34.49
CA LEU A 272 4.80 -9.36 -33.73
C LEU A 272 4.75 -8.11 -32.83
N PRO A 273 4.32 -6.95 -33.34
CA PRO A 273 4.22 -5.74 -32.53
C PRO A 273 3.19 -5.93 -31.42
N LEU A 274 3.60 -5.72 -30.18
CA LEU A 274 2.70 -5.73 -29.04
C LEU A 274 1.94 -4.40 -29.01
N THR A 275 0.62 -4.49 -29.15
CA THR A 275 -0.27 -3.33 -29.19
C THR A 275 -1.46 -3.56 -28.26
N VAL A 276 -2.21 -2.49 -27.96
CA VAL A 276 -3.44 -2.57 -27.20
C VAL A 276 -4.56 -1.86 -27.92
N SER A 277 -5.77 -2.39 -27.76
CA SER A 277 -7.00 -1.69 -28.10
C SER A 277 -7.60 -1.12 -26.82
N ILE A 278 -8.17 0.09 -26.89
CA ILE A 278 -8.72 0.78 -25.73
C ILE A 278 -10.13 1.30 -26.02
N GLY A 279 -11.10 0.92 -25.21
CA GLY A 279 -12.43 1.52 -25.16
C GLY A 279 -12.49 2.60 -24.09
N VAL A 280 -13.05 3.76 -24.42
CA VAL A 280 -13.15 4.92 -23.52
C VAL A 280 -14.62 5.24 -23.31
N ALA A 281 -15.05 5.37 -22.05
CA ALA A 281 -16.40 5.81 -21.73
C ALA A 281 -16.39 6.86 -20.62
N GLN A 282 -17.08 7.97 -20.84
CA GLN A 282 -17.45 8.91 -19.79
C GLN A 282 -18.81 8.50 -19.21
N ARG A 283 -18.94 8.60 -17.89
CA ARG A 283 -20.18 8.32 -17.18
C ARG A 283 -21.18 9.46 -17.36
N ASP A 284 -22.39 9.10 -17.78
CA ASP A 284 -23.56 9.97 -17.65
C ASP A 284 -24.15 9.86 -16.24
N LEU A 285 -24.71 10.94 -15.70
CA LEU A 285 -25.27 10.97 -14.33
C LEU A 285 -26.37 9.93 -14.07
N ASN A 286 -27.01 9.45 -15.14
CA ASN A 286 -28.06 8.43 -15.09
C ASN A 286 -27.54 7.01 -15.27
N ASP A 287 -26.27 6.84 -15.62
CA ASP A 287 -25.66 5.52 -15.79
C ASP A 287 -25.46 4.86 -14.43
N ASP A 288 -25.86 3.60 -14.36
CA ASP A 288 -25.31 2.69 -13.36
C ASP A 288 -23.89 2.22 -13.75
N ILE A 289 -23.22 1.56 -12.81
CA ILE A 289 -21.84 1.10 -12.98
C ILE A 289 -21.74 0.09 -14.14
N GLN A 290 -22.74 -0.77 -14.29
CA GLN A 290 -22.73 -1.81 -15.32
C GLN A 290 -22.85 -1.19 -16.71
N GLN A 291 -23.73 -0.21 -16.89
CA GLN A 291 -23.89 0.55 -18.12
C GLN A 291 -22.60 1.27 -18.50
N LEU A 292 -21.90 1.88 -17.54
CA LEU A 292 -20.60 2.51 -17.79
C LEU A 292 -19.57 1.52 -18.32
N ILE A 293 -19.45 0.35 -17.68
CA ILE A 293 -18.55 -0.73 -18.10
C ILE A 293 -18.93 -1.24 -19.50
N GLU A 294 -20.23 -1.46 -19.76
CA GLU A 294 -20.75 -1.91 -21.05
C GLU A 294 -20.42 -0.92 -22.18
N LYS A 295 -20.54 0.40 -21.93
CA LYS A 295 -20.14 1.44 -22.91
C LYS A 295 -18.64 1.35 -23.26
N ALA A 296 -17.78 1.16 -22.26
CA ALA A 296 -16.35 1.01 -22.48
C ALA A 296 -16.01 -0.29 -23.22
N ASP A 297 -16.66 -1.40 -22.86
CA ASP A 297 -16.47 -2.71 -23.50
C ASP A 297 -16.93 -2.68 -24.97
N GLN A 298 -18.08 -2.09 -25.28
CA GLN A 298 -18.56 -1.91 -26.66
C GLN A 298 -17.55 -1.12 -27.51
N SER A 299 -16.95 -0.08 -26.93
CA SER A 299 -15.94 0.73 -27.60
C SER A 299 -14.64 -0.05 -27.84
N LEU A 300 -14.22 -0.86 -26.86
CA LEU A 300 -13.07 -1.74 -26.99
C LEU A 300 -13.30 -2.81 -28.07
N TYR A 301 -14.48 -3.42 -28.06
CA TYR A 301 -14.88 -4.40 -29.06
C TYR A 301 -14.86 -3.79 -30.47
N PHE A 302 -15.40 -2.58 -30.62
CA PHE A 302 -15.34 -1.82 -31.87
C PHE A 302 -13.90 -1.58 -32.31
N ALA A 303 -13.02 -1.14 -31.41
CA ALA A 303 -11.59 -0.95 -31.67
C ALA A 303 -10.92 -2.24 -32.19
N LYS A 304 -11.20 -3.39 -31.55
CA LYS A 304 -10.66 -4.69 -31.95
C LYS A 304 -11.12 -5.13 -33.34
N ARG A 305 -12.36 -4.81 -33.71
CA ARG A 305 -12.91 -5.15 -35.03
C ARG A 305 -12.44 -4.22 -36.14
N HIS A 306 -12.12 -2.98 -35.82
CA HIS A 306 -11.76 -1.94 -36.79
C HIS A 306 -10.25 -1.77 -36.96
N GLY A 307 -9.46 -2.82 -36.71
CA GLY A 307 -8.03 -2.82 -37.02
C GLY A 307 -7.10 -2.85 -35.81
N ARG A 308 -7.62 -2.88 -34.58
CA ARG A 308 -6.83 -2.92 -33.33
C ARG A 308 -5.90 -1.71 -33.18
N ASN A 309 -5.04 -1.70 -32.15
CA ASN A 309 -4.07 -0.64 -31.91
C ASN A 309 -4.69 0.77 -32.02
N GLN A 310 -5.85 0.97 -31.37
CA GLN A 310 -6.57 2.24 -31.40
C GLN A 310 -7.37 2.45 -30.12
N SER A 311 -7.60 3.71 -29.79
CA SER A 311 -8.50 4.13 -28.71
C SER A 311 -9.81 4.63 -29.31
N ILE A 312 -10.93 4.08 -28.86
CA ILE A 312 -12.27 4.44 -29.35
C ILE A 312 -13.11 4.95 -28.18
N VAL A 313 -13.70 6.12 -28.38
CA VAL A 313 -14.65 6.71 -27.45
C VAL A 313 -16.05 6.22 -27.72
N TYR A 314 -16.78 5.88 -26.66
CA TYR A 314 -18.16 5.48 -26.76
C TYR A 314 -19.02 6.56 -27.43
N SER A 315 -19.86 6.11 -28.35
CA SER A 315 -20.92 6.91 -28.96
C SER A 315 -22.12 6.01 -29.22
N GLU A 316 -23.31 6.59 -29.25
CA GLU A 316 -24.54 5.83 -29.54
C GLU A 316 -24.53 5.15 -30.92
N GLU A 317 -23.69 5.60 -31.84
CA GLU A 317 -23.50 4.97 -33.15
C GLU A 317 -22.83 3.58 -33.04
N ILE A 318 -21.89 3.40 -32.10
CA ILE A 318 -21.18 2.15 -31.85
C ILE A 318 -22.12 1.05 -31.33
N LYS A 319 -23.15 1.45 -30.58
CA LYS A 319 -24.16 0.53 -30.04
C LYS A 319 -24.89 -0.25 -31.14
N ASN A 320 -25.05 0.35 -32.33
CA ASN A 320 -25.75 -0.25 -33.46
C ASN A 320 -24.88 -1.24 -34.27
N ASP A 321 -23.57 -1.23 -34.07
CA ASP A 321 -22.60 -2.06 -34.80
C ASP A 321 -22.07 -3.25 -33.94
N SER A 322 -22.38 -3.21 -32.64
CA SER A 322 -22.15 -4.31 -31.70
C SER A 322 -23.28 -5.35 -31.84
N PRO A 323 -22.99 -6.65 -31.99
CA PRO A 323 -24.05 -7.65 -31.98
C PRO A 323 -24.70 -7.68 -30.59
N SER A 324 -26.02 -7.51 -30.54
CA SER A 324 -26.81 -7.80 -29.34
C SER A 324 -26.49 -9.22 -28.87
N SER A 325 -26.01 -9.33 -27.62
CA SER A 325 -25.55 -10.55 -26.96
C SER A 325 -26.55 -11.70 -27.03
#